data_AF-A0AAU5Z158-F1
#
_entry.id   AF-A0AAU5Z158-F1
#
_cell.length_a   1.000
_cell.length_b   1.000
_cell.length_c   1.000
_cell.angle_alpha   90.00
_cell.angle_beta   90.00
_cell.angle_gamma   90.00
#
_symmetry.space_group_name_H-M   'P 1'
#
loop_
_entity.id
_entity.type
_entity.pdbx_description
1 polymer ?
#
loop_
_entity_poly.entity_id
_entity_poly.type
_entity_poly.pdbx_seq_one_letter_code
_entity_poly.pdbx_strand_id
1 'polypeptide(L)'
;MSHSRWKTLRERKLGAGFTEPGDVADARREIRLSMALAQAVHGRRTDLGLTQTELAARAGLTQAKISRIEGSDTVPTLPLLARLAEALDASLNIALDDDKTEVSFIAHTTDAA
;
A
#
# COMPACT_ATOMS: atom_id res chain seq x y z
N MET A 1 24.27 -38.22 -4.94
CA MET A 1 24.34 -37.04 -4.05
C MET A 1 23.05 -36.26 -4.20
N SER A 2 22.11 -36.44 -3.27
CA SER A 2 20.77 -35.83 -3.36
C SER A 2 20.82 -34.48 -2.63
N HIS A 3 20.73 -33.38 -3.38
CA HIS A 3 20.63 -32.05 -2.79
C HIS A 3 19.31 -31.95 -2.01
N SER A 4 19.42 -31.74 -0.70
CA SER A 4 18.28 -31.56 0.20
C SER A 4 17.33 -30.52 -0.35
N ARG A 5 16.13 -30.99 -0.69
CA ARG A 5 15.00 -30.18 -1.13
C ARG A 5 14.55 -29.30 0.02
N TRP A 6 15.13 -28.11 0.14
CA TRP A 6 14.64 -27.08 1.05
C TRP A 6 13.27 -26.62 0.55
N LYS A 7 12.22 -27.30 1.02
CA LYS A 7 10.85 -26.80 0.93
C LYS A 7 10.76 -25.50 1.71
N THR A 8 10.15 -24.48 1.12
CA THR A 8 9.89 -23.23 1.83
C THR A 8 9.02 -23.50 3.08
N LEU A 9 9.15 -22.66 4.12
CA LEU A 9 8.36 -22.81 5.35
C LEU A 9 6.85 -22.89 5.08
N ARG A 10 6.38 -22.24 4.00
CA ARG A 10 4.99 -22.30 3.50
C ARG A 10 4.59 -23.72 3.08
N GLU A 11 5.42 -24.39 2.29
CA GLU A 11 5.15 -25.75 1.80
C GLU A 11 5.13 -26.80 2.91
N ARG A 12 5.88 -26.59 4.00
CA ARG A 12 5.84 -27.47 5.18
C ARG A 12 4.63 -27.19 6.06
N LYS A 13 4.18 -25.93 6.14
CA LYS A 13 3.02 -25.52 6.95
C LYS A 13 1.68 -25.91 6.33
N LEU A 14 1.55 -25.86 5.00
CA LEU A 14 0.33 -26.26 4.28
C LEU A 14 0.01 -27.77 4.42
N GLY A 15 1.00 -28.62 4.68
CA GLY A 15 0.79 -30.06 4.83
C GLY A 15 0.24 -30.51 6.19
N ALA A 16 0.13 -29.62 7.19
CA ALA A 16 -0.13 -30.01 8.59
C ALA A 16 -1.32 -29.29 9.25
N GLY A 17 -2.23 -28.68 8.46
CA GLY A 17 -3.42 -28.01 9.03
C GLY A 17 -3.08 -26.84 9.97
N PHE A 18 -1.95 -26.16 9.73
CA PHE A 18 -1.57 -24.99 10.52
C PHE A 18 -2.49 -23.81 10.19
N THR A 19 -3.40 -23.50 11.10
CA THR A 19 -4.11 -22.22 11.12
C THR A 19 -3.21 -21.20 11.81
N GLU A 20 -2.95 -20.10 11.11
CA GLU A 20 -2.21 -19.00 11.69
C GLU A 20 -2.99 -18.31 12.83
N PRO A 21 -2.34 -17.95 13.94
CA PRO A 21 -2.96 -17.12 14.97
C PRO A 21 -3.53 -15.81 14.40
N GLY A 22 -4.71 -15.40 14.86
CA GLY A 22 -5.43 -14.26 14.29
C GLY A 22 -4.66 -12.94 14.34
N ASP A 23 -3.93 -12.69 15.43
CA ASP A 23 -3.07 -11.53 15.63
C ASP A 23 -1.91 -11.46 14.61
N VAL A 24 -1.31 -12.59 14.27
CA VAL A 24 -0.28 -12.68 13.24
C VAL A 24 -0.86 -12.41 11.84
N ALA A 25 -2.07 -12.93 11.57
CA ALA A 25 -2.77 -12.68 10.32
C ALA A 25 -3.17 -11.20 10.19
N ASP A 26 -3.63 -10.56 11.27
CA ASP A 26 -3.97 -9.14 11.33
C ASP A 26 -2.75 -8.25 11.09
N ALA A 27 -1.64 -8.49 11.81
CA ALA A 27 -0.41 -7.75 11.63
C ALA A 27 0.12 -7.87 10.18
N ARG A 28 0.01 -9.05 9.58
CA ARG A 28 0.39 -9.23 8.16
C ARG A 28 -0.51 -8.41 7.24
N ARG A 29 -1.83 -8.42 7.46
CA ARG A 29 -2.78 -7.61 6.65
C ARG A 29 -2.44 -6.13 6.74
N GLU A 30 -2.17 -5.63 7.94
CA GLU A 30 -1.81 -4.23 8.17
C GLU A 30 -0.52 -3.83 7.45
N ILE A 31 0.52 -4.66 7.55
CA ILE A 31 1.80 -4.43 6.85
C ILE A 31 1.58 -4.40 5.33
N ARG A 32 0.81 -5.36 4.78
CA ARG A 32 0.51 -5.40 3.34
C ARG A 32 -0.24 -4.15 2.87
N LEU A 33 -1.22 -3.70 3.64
CA LEU A 33 -2.00 -2.51 3.32
C LEU A 33 -1.13 -1.24 3.33
N SER A 34 -0.31 -1.07 4.37
CA SER A 34 0.60 0.08 4.48
C SER A 34 1.61 0.10 3.33
N MET A 35 2.19 -1.05 2.96
CA MET A 35 3.10 -1.16 1.82
C MET A 35 2.43 -0.88 0.48
N ALA A 36 1.22 -1.43 0.26
CA ALA A 36 0.48 -1.20 -0.97
C ALA A 36 0.10 0.28 -1.13
N LEU A 37 -0.36 0.93 -0.06
CA LEU A 37 -0.64 2.37 -0.09
C LEU A 37 0.64 3.17 -0.38
N ALA A 38 1.73 2.88 0.33
CA ALA A 38 3.00 3.59 0.17
C ALA A 38 3.47 3.59 -1.29
N GLN A 39 3.44 2.41 -1.92
CA GLN A 39 3.80 2.24 -3.32
C GLN A 39 2.85 3.01 -4.25
N ALA A 40 1.54 2.95 -4.00
CA ALA A 40 0.54 3.61 -4.83
C ALA A 40 0.66 5.15 -4.77
N VAL A 41 0.87 5.71 -3.56
CA VAL A 41 1.10 7.15 -3.36
C VAL A 41 2.38 7.58 -4.04
N HIS A 42 3.49 6.85 -3.82
CA HIS A 42 4.76 7.16 -4.44
C HIS A 42 4.66 7.15 -5.97
N GLY A 43 4.11 6.07 -6.54
CA GLY A 43 3.97 5.91 -7.99
C GLY A 43 3.17 7.04 -8.62
N ARG A 44 1.96 7.31 -8.11
CA ARG A 44 1.13 8.38 -8.65
C ARG A 44 1.76 9.76 -8.47
N ARG A 45 2.43 10.01 -7.34
CA ARG A 45 3.17 11.27 -7.12
C ARG A 45 4.26 11.46 -8.17
N THR A 46 5.03 10.41 -8.47
CA THR A 46 6.10 10.47 -9.47
C THR A 46 5.56 10.62 -10.88
N ASP A 47 4.43 9.99 -11.20
CA ASP A 47 3.76 10.14 -12.51
C ASP A 47 3.30 11.58 -12.76
N LEU A 48 2.94 12.30 -11.68
CA LEU A 48 2.60 13.73 -11.72
C LEU A 48 3.82 14.66 -11.68
N GLY A 49 5.04 14.12 -11.59
CA GLY A 49 6.27 14.90 -11.48
C GLY A 49 6.43 15.67 -10.18
N LEU A 50 5.70 15.29 -9.11
CA LEU A 50 5.70 16.02 -7.84
C LEU A 50 6.81 15.53 -6.91
N THR A 51 7.41 16.45 -6.18
CA THR A 51 8.19 16.17 -4.98
C THR A 51 7.27 15.83 -3.79
N GLN A 52 7.83 15.22 -2.74
CA GLN A 52 7.07 14.95 -1.51
C GLN A 52 6.56 16.23 -0.85
N THR A 53 7.32 17.33 -0.93
CA THR A 53 6.91 18.64 -0.40
C THR A 53 5.72 19.21 -1.16
N GLU A 54 5.69 19.06 -2.49
CA GLU A 54 4.58 19.54 -3.31
C GLU A 54 3.31 18.71 -3.07
N LEU A 55 3.43 17.38 -2.97
CA LEU A 55 2.29 16.55 -2.56
C LEU A 55 1.79 16.93 -1.16
N ALA A 56 2.71 17.17 -0.22
CA ALA A 56 2.34 17.59 1.12
C ALA A 56 1.56 18.91 1.10
N ALA A 57 2.01 19.90 0.34
CA ALA A 57 1.30 21.17 0.17
C ALA A 57 -0.10 20.96 -0.42
N ARG A 58 -0.24 20.16 -1.49
CA ARG A 58 -1.54 19.85 -2.11
C ARG A 58 -2.49 19.12 -1.14
N ALA A 59 -1.95 18.18 -0.37
CA ALA A 59 -2.72 17.41 0.59
C ALA A 59 -2.99 18.14 1.91
N GLY A 60 -2.41 19.34 2.13
CA GLY A 60 -2.45 20.07 3.40
C GLY A 60 -1.74 19.36 4.56
N LEU A 61 -0.68 18.61 4.26
CA LEU A 61 0.11 17.81 5.19
C LEU A 61 1.55 18.36 5.29
N THR A 62 2.35 17.80 6.20
CA THR A 62 3.79 18.06 6.25
C THR A 62 4.54 17.10 5.32
N GLN A 63 5.70 17.52 4.79
CA GLN A 63 6.56 16.64 4.00
C GLN A 63 6.97 15.40 4.80
N ALA A 64 7.25 15.53 6.10
CA ALA A 64 7.56 14.41 6.98
C ALA A 64 6.40 13.41 7.12
N LYS A 65 5.15 13.85 7.00
CA LYS A 65 3.97 12.97 6.99
C LYS A 65 3.88 12.20 5.67
N ILE A 66 4.12 12.87 4.53
CA ILE A 66 4.20 12.19 3.22
C ILE A 66 5.34 11.18 3.19
N SER A 67 6.52 11.53 3.70
CA SER A 67 7.67 10.61 3.80
C SER A 67 7.33 9.35 4.60
N ARG A 68 6.64 9.46 5.75
CA ARG A 68 6.18 8.29 6.51
C ARG A 68 5.12 7.46 5.80
N ILE A 69 4.20 8.10 5.06
CA ILE A 69 3.21 7.39 4.24
C ILE A 69 3.92 6.59 3.14
N GLU A 70 4.84 7.20 2.40
CA GLU A 70 5.63 6.51 1.36
C GLU A 70 6.64 5.50 1.95
N GLY A 71 6.98 5.63 3.23
CA GLY A 71 7.80 4.70 3.99
C GLY A 71 7.04 3.54 4.63
N SER A 72 5.71 3.44 4.43
CA SER A 72 4.84 2.43 5.07
C SER A 72 4.81 2.50 6.60
N ASP A 73 5.18 3.63 7.20
CA ASP A 73 5.25 3.87 8.65
C ASP A 73 3.98 4.58 9.17
N THR A 74 2.84 4.32 8.53
CA THR A 74 1.57 4.93 8.92
C THR A 74 0.41 4.07 8.48
N VAL A 75 -0.50 3.78 9.40
CA VAL A 75 -1.83 3.28 9.07
C VAL A 75 -2.71 4.46 8.64
N PRO A 76 -3.13 4.52 7.37
CA PRO A 76 -3.93 5.61 6.86
C PRO A 76 -5.37 5.54 7.38
N THR A 77 -5.96 6.69 7.71
CA THR A 77 -7.40 6.79 8.01
C THR A 77 -8.18 7.13 6.74
N LEU A 78 -9.48 6.82 6.68
CA LEU A 78 -10.32 7.18 5.53
C LEU A 78 -10.24 8.69 5.16
N PRO A 79 -10.25 9.64 6.12
CA PRO A 79 -10.05 11.06 5.78
C PRO A 79 -8.69 11.37 5.16
N LEU A 80 -7.62 10.69 5.58
CA LEU A 80 -6.30 10.86 4.97
C LEU A 80 -6.30 10.32 3.53
N LEU A 81 -6.94 9.17 3.31
CA LEU A 81 -7.06 8.57 1.98
C LEU A 81 -7.81 9.48 1.01
N ALA A 82 -8.91 10.11 1.44
CA ALA A 82 -9.65 11.08 0.64
C ALA A 82 -8.78 12.28 0.24
N ARG A 83 -8.04 12.86 1.21
CA ARG A 83 -7.11 13.97 0.94
C ARG A 83 -6.00 13.60 -0.03
N LEU A 84 -5.48 12.38 0.06
CA LEU A 84 -4.46 11.89 -0.86
C LEU A 84 -5.04 11.73 -2.27
N ALA A 85 -6.24 11.17 -2.42
CA ALA A 85 -6.92 11.03 -3.71
C ALA A 85 -7.11 12.39 -4.41
N GLU A 86 -7.63 13.38 -3.68
CA GLU A 86 -7.78 14.75 -4.16
C GLU A 86 -6.42 15.37 -4.57
N ALA A 87 -5.40 15.27 -3.71
CA ALA A 87 -4.08 15.86 -3.96
C ALA A 87 -3.32 15.22 -5.12
N LEU A 88 -3.62 13.94 -5.41
CA LEU A 88 -3.03 13.13 -6.48
C LEU A 88 -3.88 13.11 -7.76
N ASP A 89 -4.93 13.93 -7.83
CA ASP A 89 -5.82 14.04 -9.00
C ASP A 89 -6.22 12.66 -9.54
N ALA A 90 -6.75 11.84 -8.63
CA ALA A 90 -7.04 10.44 -8.92
C ALA A 90 -8.16 9.88 -8.04
N SER A 91 -8.87 8.88 -8.56
CA SER A 91 -9.71 8.00 -7.77
C SER A 91 -8.87 6.95 -7.06
N LEU A 92 -9.12 6.74 -5.76
CA LEU A 92 -8.50 5.67 -4.99
C LEU A 92 -9.33 4.39 -5.09
N ASN A 93 -8.70 3.29 -5.49
CA ASN A 93 -9.27 1.94 -5.43
C ASN A 93 -8.46 1.07 -4.45
N ILE A 94 -9.17 0.37 -3.55
CA ILE A 94 -8.59 -0.57 -2.60
C ILE A 94 -9.33 -1.91 -2.74
N ALA A 95 -8.59 -2.96 -3.09
CA ALA A 95 -9.09 -4.32 -3.11
C ALA A 95 -8.41 -5.14 -2.01
N LEU A 96 -9.22 -5.72 -1.12
CA LEU A 96 -8.78 -6.51 0.02
C LEU A 96 -9.30 -7.95 -0.12
N ASP A 97 -8.39 -8.91 -0.05
CA ASP A 97 -8.65 -10.35 -0.08
C ASP A 97 -7.73 -11.04 0.95
N ASP A 98 -7.98 -12.31 1.25
CA ASP A 98 -7.26 -13.08 2.28
C ASP A 98 -5.75 -13.08 2.05
N ASP A 99 -5.34 -13.24 0.78
CA ASP A 99 -3.94 -13.32 0.36
C ASP A 99 -3.46 -12.08 -0.40
N LYS A 100 -4.35 -11.17 -0.81
CA LYS A 100 -4.02 -10.06 -1.69
C LYS A 100 -4.48 -8.72 -1.14
N THR A 101 -3.65 -7.71 -1.33
CA THR A 101 -3.96 -6.33 -0.99
C THR A 101 -3.45 -5.47 -2.12
N GLU A 102 -4.38 -4.82 -2.81
CA GLU A 102 -4.09 -3.97 -3.95
C GLU A 102 -4.62 -2.57 -3.68
N VAL A 103 -3.77 -1.58 -3.87
CA VAL A 103 -4.11 -0.16 -3.74
C VAL A 103 -3.64 0.52 -5.02
N SER A 104 -4.52 1.31 -5.63
CA SER A 104 -4.19 2.04 -6.86
C SER A 104 -4.86 3.40 -6.88
N PHE A 105 -4.16 4.38 -7.45
CA PHE A 105 -4.71 5.69 -7.79
C PHE A 105 -4.93 5.73 -9.30
N ILE A 106 -6.18 5.78 -9.71
CA ILE A 106 -6.60 5.84 -11.11
C ILE A 106 -6.69 7.32 -11.48
N ALA A 107 -5.81 7.75 -12.38
CA ALA A 107 -5.79 9.13 -12.87
C ALA A 107 -7.17 9.55 -13.38
N HIS A 108 -7.63 10.73 -12.99
CA HIS A 108 -8.71 11.36 -13.72
C HIS A 108 -8.16 11.71 -15.10
N THR A 109 -8.59 11.01 -16.16
CA THR A 109 -8.29 11.49 -17.51
C THR A 109 -8.98 12.85 -17.60
N THR A 110 -8.21 13.92 -17.73
CA THR A 110 -8.78 15.18 -18.16
C THR A 110 -9.14 14.93 -19.61
N ASP A 111 -10.43 14.72 -19.88
CA ASP A 111 -10.97 14.80 -21.23
C ASP A 111 -10.78 16.27 -21.63
N ALA A 112 -9.66 16.54 -22.31
CA ALA A 112 -9.34 17.86 -22.83
C ALA A 112 -10.30 18.12 -24.00
N ALA A 113 -11.42 18.78 -23.69
CA ALA A 113 -12.28 19.46 -24.65
C ALA A 113 -11.69 20.81 -25.06
#